data_AF-A0A359MYD0-F1
#
_entry.id   AF-A0A359MYD0-F1
#
_cell.length_a   1.000
_cell.length_b   1.000
_cell.length_c   1.000
_cell.angle_alpha   90.00
_cell.angle_beta   90.00
_cell.angle_gamma   90.00
#
_symmetry.space_group_name_H-M   'P 1'
#
loop_
_entity.id
_entity.type
_entity.pdbx_description
1 polymer ?
#
loop_
_entity_poly.entity_id
_entity_poly.type
_entity_poly.pdbx_seq_one_letter_code
_entity_poly.pdbx_strand_id
1 'polypeptide(L)' 'MENILSFYTENHFDAIFTGETLEHIYDINKTLSDIKFILKPNGIFIITIPNILSFRDRIRVLF' A
#
# COMPACT_ATOMS: atom_id res chain seq x y z
N MET A 1 12.55 -2.88 -9.29
CA MET A 1 11.39 -2.04 -9.66
C MET A 1 11.91 -0.65 -9.89
N GLU A 2 11.59 -0.06 -11.04
CA GLU A 2 11.91 1.35 -11.32
C GLU A 2 11.19 2.24 -10.28
N ASN A 3 11.84 3.34 -9.90
CA ASN A 3 11.36 4.23 -8.85
C ASN A 3 10.17 5.04 -9.39
N ILE A 4 8.98 4.95 -8.78
CA ILE A 4 7.78 5.67 -9.24
C ILE A 4 7.97 7.19 -9.27
N LEU A 5 8.91 7.72 -8.48
CA LEU A 5 9.29 9.14 -8.47
C LEU A 5 9.92 9.61 -9.78
N SER A 6 10.37 8.73 -10.67
CA SER A 6 10.83 9.15 -12.01
C SER A 6 9.70 9.49 -12.96
N PHE A 7 8.48 9.03 -12.67
CA PHE A 7 7.31 9.19 -13.54
C PHE A 7 6.34 10.27 -13.04
N TYR A 8 6.31 10.51 -11.73
CA TYR A 8 5.31 11.37 -11.10
C TYR A 8 5.96 12.40 -10.18
N THR A 9 5.40 13.60 -10.18
CA THR A 9 5.80 14.70 -9.31
C THR A 9 5.06 14.65 -7.97
N GLU A 10 5.43 15.54 -7.04
CA GLU A 10 4.67 15.75 -5.80
C GLU A 10 3.20 16.09 -6.10
N ASN A 11 2.28 15.67 -5.23
CA ASN A 11 0.87 16.07 -5.27
C ASN A 11 0.19 15.81 -6.64
N HIS A 12 0.49 14.66 -7.24
CA HIS A 12 0.01 14.30 -8.58
C HIS A 12 -1.39 13.66 -8.53
N PHE A 13 -1.66 12.80 -7.56
CA PHE A 13 -2.88 11.98 -7.51
C PHE A 13 -3.85 12.41 -6.40
N ASP A 14 -5.15 12.45 -6.71
CA ASP A 14 -6.23 12.65 -5.72
C ASP A 14 -6.54 11.35 -4.95
N ALA A 15 -6.32 10.19 -5.58
CA ALA A 15 -6.47 8.90 -4.93
C ALA A 15 -5.50 7.86 -5.49
N ILE A 16 -5.08 6.93 -4.65
CA ILE A 16 -4.19 5.80 -5.00
C ILE A 16 -4.81 4.52 -4.44
N PHE A 17 -4.77 3.43 -5.21
CA PHE A 17 -5.27 2.12 -4.79
C PHE A 17 -4.20 1.04 -4.95
N THR A 18 -4.02 0.22 -3.92
CA THR A 18 -3.22 -1.02 -3.98
C THR A 18 -4.05 -2.19 -3.45
N GLY A 19 -4.32 -3.20 -4.27
CA GLY A 19 -5.08 -4.37 -3.87
C GLY A 19 -4.21 -5.62 -3.79
N GLU A 20 -3.98 -6.15 -2.59
CA GLU A 20 -3.22 -7.40 -2.34
C GLU A 20 -1.84 -7.43 -3.03
N THR A 21 -1.16 -6.28 -3.06
CA THR A 21 0.18 -6.16 -3.66
C THR A 21 1.23 -5.58 -2.72
N LEU A 22 0.83 -4.80 -1.71
CA LEU A 22 1.78 -4.10 -0.84
C LEU A 22 2.60 -5.09 0.00
N GLU A 23 2.01 -6.21 0.40
CA GLU A 23 2.63 -7.29 1.18
C GLU A 23 3.75 -8.03 0.44
N HIS A 24 3.79 -7.91 -0.89
CA HIS A 24 4.84 -8.51 -1.73
C HIS A 24 6.01 -7.56 -1.98
N ILE A 25 5.91 -6.30 -1.54
CA ILE A 25 6.94 -5.30 -1.74
C ILE A 25 8.02 -5.44 -0.67
N TYR A 26 9.28 -5.45 -1.12
CA TYR A 26 10.43 -5.61 -0.24
C TYR A 26 10.62 -4.43 0.74
N ASP A 27 10.55 -3.20 0.23
CA ASP A 27 10.70 -1.98 1.05
C ASP A 27 9.38 -1.21 1.12
N ILE A 28 8.53 -1.64 2.07
CA ILE A 28 7.22 -1.06 2.32
C ILE A 28 7.35 0.39 2.79
N ASN A 29 8.33 0.70 3.63
CA ASN A 29 8.51 2.05 4.18
C ASN A 29 8.81 3.06 3.07
N LYS A 30 9.74 2.71 2.17
CA LYS A 30 10.02 3.53 1.00
C LYS A 30 8.79 3.71 0.14
N THR A 31 8.08 2.62 -0.15
CA THR A 31 6.89 2.66 -1.01
C THR A 31 5.78 3.53 -0.43
N LEU A 32 5.52 3.44 0.88
CA LEU A 32 4.55 4.30 1.56
C LEU A 32 4.99 5.77 1.56
N SER A 33 6.30 6.04 1.68
CA SER A 33 6.85 7.39 1.55
C SER A 33 6.65 7.95 0.14
N ASP A 34 6.92 7.16 -0.89
CA ASP A 34 6.76 7.56 -2.29
C ASP A 34 5.28 7.78 -2.63
N ILE A 35 4.37 6.91 -2.16
CA ILE A 35 2.91 7.08 -2.27
C ILE A 35 2.47 8.39 -1.61
N LYS A 36 2.94 8.65 -0.38
CA LYS A 36 2.60 9.87 0.34
C LYS A 36 3.09 11.12 -0.40
N PHE A 37 4.26 11.05 -1.03
CA PHE A 37 4.84 12.17 -1.79
C PHE A 37 4.01 12.52 -3.04
N ILE A 38 3.58 11.52 -3.79
CA ILE A 38 2.81 11.73 -5.03
C ILE A 38 1.31 11.95 -4.78
N LEU A 39 0.82 11.72 -3.56
CA LEU A 39 -0.57 11.97 -3.18
C LEU A 39 -0.74 13.45 -2.83
N LYS A 40 -1.80 14.09 -3.36
CA LYS A 40 -2.15 15.47 -3.03
C LYS A 40 -2.46 15.65 -1.53
N PRO A 41 -2.42 16.88 -1.00
CA PRO A 41 -2.98 17.17 0.31
C PRO A 41 -4.47 16.78 0.32
N ASN A 42 -4.90 16.02 1.32
CA ASN A 42 -6.24 15.43 1.43
C ASN A 42 -6.58 14.34 0.40
N GLY A 43 -5.62 13.89 -0.41
CA GLY A 43 -5.81 12.72 -1.25
C GLY A 43 -6.00 11.46 -0.42
N ILE A 44 -6.62 10.44 -1.03
CA ILE A 44 -7.00 9.21 -0.33
C ILE A 44 -6.15 8.05 -0.82
N PHE A 45 -5.51 7.34 0.10
CA PHE A 45 -4.87 6.06 -0.20
C PHE A 45 -5.77 4.91 0.27
N ILE A 46 -6.21 4.07 -0.67
CA ILE A 46 -7.05 2.90 -0.44
C ILE A 46 -6.18 1.65 -0.60
N ILE A 47 -6.25 0.74 0.36
CA ILE A 47 -5.44 -0.46 0.34
C ILE A 47 -6.23 -1.68 0.82
N THR A 48 -5.98 -2.82 0.20
CA THR A 48 -6.32 -4.14 0.78
C THR A 48 -5.04 -4.95 0.98
N ILE A 49 -5.00 -5.69 2.09
CA ILE A 49 -3.94 -6.64 2.43
C ILE A 49 -4.58 -7.86 3.10
N PRO A 50 -3.92 -9.04 3.04
CA PRO A 50 -4.37 -10.22 3.76
C PRO A 50 -4.41 -9.95 5.27
N ASN A 51 -5.57 -10.16 5.90
CA ASN A 51 -5.68 -10.13 7.35
C ASN A 51 -5.18 -11.45 7.94
N ILE A 52 -3.90 -11.52 8.31
CA ILE A 52 -3.28 -12.69 8.94
C ILE A 52 -3.93 -13.10 10.28
N LEU A 53 -4.73 -12.21 10.89
CA LEU A 53 -5.49 -12.46 12.11
C LEU A 53 -6.99 -12.63 11.83
N SER A 54 -7.35 -13.02 10.61
CA SER A 54 -8.74 -13.31 10.25
C SER A 54 -9.34 -14.37 11.17
N PHE A 55 -10.66 -14.34 11.36
CA PHE A 55 -11.36 -15.36 12.15
C PHE A 55 -11.06 -16.78 11.63
N ARG A 56 -11.01 -16.94 10.30
CA ARG A 56 -10.67 -18.21 9.66
C ARG A 56 -9.28 -18.70 10.04
N ASP A 57 -8.27 -17.83 9.98
CA ASP A 57 -6.88 -18.21 10.29
C ASP A 57 -6.69 -18.47 11.78
N ARG A 58 -7.38 -17.72 12.65
CA ARG A 58 -7.38 -17.98 14.11
C ARG A 58 -7.95 -19.36 14.45
N ILE A 59 -9.06 -19.76 13.82
CA ILE A 59 -9.63 -21.10 14.01
C ILE A 59 -8.67 -22.18 13.51
N ARG A 60 -7.99 -21.97 12.37
CA ARG A 60 -6.99 -22.91 11.82
C ARG A 60 -5.79 -23.13 12.74
N VAL A 61 -5.41 -22.16 13.55
CA VAL A 61 -4.29 -22.32 14.51
C VAL A 61 -4.71 -23.11 15.75
N LEU A 62 -5.99 -23.09 16.11
CA LEU A 62 -6.51 -23.73 17.32
C LEU A 62 -6.93 -25.20 17.13
N PHE A 63 -7.29 -25.60 15.91
CA PHE A 63 -7.77 -26.94 15.56
C PHE A 63 -7.07 -27.45 14.30
#